data_AF-A0A291GJQ3-F1
#
_entry.id   AF-A0A291GJQ3-F1
#
_cell.length_a   1.000
_cell.length_b   1.000
_cell.length_c   1.000
_cell.angle_alpha   90.00
_cell.angle_beta   90.00
_cell.angle_gamma   90.00
#
_symmetry.space_group_name_H-M   'P 1'
#
loop_
_entity.id
_entity.type
_entity.pdbx_description
1 polymer ?
#
loop_
_entity_poly.entity_id
_entity_poly.type
_entity_poly.pdbx_seq_one_letter_code
_entity_poly.pdbx_strand_id
1 'polypeptide(L)' 'MVDQEAEMTTQHDAQQAEATAAKLAHLRDEMRETIGRVDEPQLKAALETGAEVIGGLRQAFVDYNEGSEEAWQG' A
#
# COMPACT_ATOMS: atom_id res chain seq x y z
N MET A 1 22.62 -23.80 7.25
CA MET A 1 21.69 -23.38 8.32
C MET A 1 21.46 -21.88 8.31
N VAL A 2 22.47 -21.08 7.94
CA VAL A 2 22.34 -19.60 7.81
C VAL A 2 21.44 -19.18 6.64
N ASP A 3 21.47 -19.90 5.51
CA ASP A 3 20.66 -19.54 4.33
C ASP A 3 19.14 -19.71 4.54
N GLN A 4 18.74 -20.68 5.38
CA GLN A 4 17.32 -20.97 5.63
C GLN A 4 16.64 -19.90 6.50
N GLU A 5 17.37 -19.29 7.43
CA GLU A 5 16.84 -18.19 8.25
C GLU A 5 16.70 -16.90 7.43
N ALA A 6 17.66 -16.60 6.57
CA ALA A 6 17.61 -15.45 5.67
C ALA A 6 16.44 -15.55 4.67
N GLU A 7 16.23 -16.71 4.04
CA GLU A 7 15.10 -16.94 3.13
C GLU A 7 13.74 -16.83 3.83
N MET A 8 13.61 -17.33 5.07
CA MET A 8 12.37 -17.20 5.84
C MET A 8 12.08 -15.76 6.29
N THR A 9 13.11 -14.99 6.64
CA THR A 9 12.95 -13.56 6.99
C THR A 9 12.50 -12.74 5.78
N THR A 10 13.13 -12.92 4.62
CA THR A 10 12.73 -12.22 3.39
C THR A 10 11.31 -12.57 2.94
N GLN A 11 10.90 -13.84 3.06
CA GLN A 11 9.52 -14.25 2.74
C GLN A 11 8.49 -13.69 3.72
N HIS A 12 8.82 -13.63 5.01
CA HIS A 12 7.95 -13.01 6.01
C HIS A 12 7.77 -11.51 5.74
N ASP A 13 8.84 -10.78 5.40
CA ASP A 13 8.79 -9.34 5.17
C ASP A 13 8.00 -9.00 3.89
N ALA A 14 8.16 -9.79 2.82
CA ALA A 14 7.34 -9.71 1.60
C ALA A 14 5.84 -9.89 1.89
N GLN A 15 5.48 -10.88 2.71
CA GLN A 15 4.09 -11.11 3.11
C GLN A 15 3.52 -9.95 3.94
N GLN A 16 4.31 -9.33 4.81
CA GLN A 16 3.87 -8.16 5.58
C GLN A 16 3.67 -6.94 4.68
N ALA A 17 4.53 -6.73 3.69
CA ALA A 17 4.40 -5.65 2.72
C ALA A 17 3.13 -5.83 1.86
N GLU A 18 2.89 -7.03 1.35
CA GLU A 18 1.68 -7.36 0.59
C GLU A 18 0.40 -7.18 1.43
N ALA A 19 0.39 -7.68 2.67
CA ALA A 19 -0.74 -7.52 3.59
C ALA A 19 -1.00 -6.03 3.90
N THR A 20 0.04 -5.21 3.99
CA THR A 20 -0.09 -3.77 4.18
C THR A 20 -0.64 -3.08 2.93
N ALA A 21 -0.13 -3.42 1.75
CA ALA A 21 -0.61 -2.91 0.47
C ALA A 21 -2.10 -3.25 0.25
N ALA A 22 -2.54 -4.45 0.64
CA ALA A 22 -3.94 -4.87 0.56
C ALA A 22 -4.86 -4.03 1.47
N LYS A 23 -4.44 -3.73 2.70
CA LYS A 23 -5.19 -2.86 3.63
C LYS A 23 -5.32 -1.44 3.09
N LEU A 24 -4.25 -0.89 2.52
CA LEU A 24 -4.26 0.44 1.89
C LEU A 24 -5.17 0.47 0.65
N ALA A 25 -5.16 -0.59 -0.17
CA ALA A 25 -6.08 -0.72 -1.29
C ALA A 25 -7.55 -0.69 -0.84
N HIS A 26 -7.87 -1.47 0.21
CA HIS A 26 -9.21 -1.49 0.77
C HIS A 26 -9.66 -0.12 1.27
N LEU A 27 -8.82 0.57 2.06
CA LEU A 27 -9.14 1.90 2.58
C LEU A 27 -9.34 2.94 1.46
N ARG A 28 -8.51 2.89 0.41
CA ARG A 28 -8.68 3.75 -0.77
C ARG A 28 -10.05 3.54 -1.42
N ASP A 29 -10.45 2.28 -1.57
CA ASP A 29 -11.71 1.93 -2.21
C ASP A 29 -12.90 2.37 -1.32
N GLU A 30 -12.80 2.22 0.01
CA GLU A 30 -13.79 2.76 0.96
C GLU A 30 -13.92 4.29 0.87
N MET A 31 -12.81 5.03 0.72
CA MET A 31 -12.85 6.48 0.52
C MET A 31 -13.61 6.84 -0.76
N ARG A 32 -13.33 6.15 -1.88
CA ARG A 32 -13.99 6.39 -3.17
C ARG A 32 -15.47 6.02 -3.14
N GLU A 33 -15.84 4.93 -2.47
CA GLU A 33 -17.26 4.60 -2.24
C GLU A 33 -17.97 5.68 -1.41
N THR A 34 -17.29 6.21 -0.40
CA THR A 34 -17.85 7.24 0.49
C THR A 34 -18.12 8.55 -0.26
N ILE A 35 -17.31 8.91 -1.26
CA ILE A 35 -17.57 10.07 -2.14
C ILE A 35 -18.97 10.00 -2.78
N GLY A 36 -19.42 8.79 -3.16
CA GLY A 36 -20.75 8.57 -3.73
C GLY A 36 -21.91 8.63 -2.72
N ARG A 37 -21.62 8.64 -1.41
CA ARG A 37 -22.61 8.61 -0.31
C ARG A 37 -22.74 9.94 0.44
N VAL A 38 -21.82 10.87 0.23
CA VAL A 38 -21.83 12.18 0.90
C VAL A 38 -22.24 13.28 -0.07
N ASP A 39 -22.78 14.39 0.44
CA ASP A 39 -23.17 15.55 -0.38
C ASP A 39 -22.23 16.75 -0.21
N GLU A 40 -21.55 16.85 0.94
CA GLU A 40 -20.65 17.96 1.27
C GLU A 40 -19.45 18.03 0.29
N PRO A 41 -19.31 19.12 -0.50
CA PRO A 41 -18.25 19.23 -1.49
C PRO A 41 -16.83 19.19 -0.90
N GLN A 42 -16.64 19.78 0.27
CA GLN A 42 -15.36 19.83 0.97
C GLN A 42 -14.92 18.43 1.42
N LEU A 43 -15.86 17.62 1.92
CA LEU A 43 -15.58 16.24 2.30
C LEU A 43 -15.25 15.38 1.07
N LYS A 44 -15.96 15.54 -0.05
CA LYS A 44 -15.62 14.85 -1.31
C LYS A 44 -14.20 15.15 -1.75
N ALA A 45 -13.79 16.42 -1.72
CA ALA A 45 -12.43 16.82 -2.08
C ALA A 45 -11.37 16.22 -1.14
N ALA A 46 -11.67 16.18 0.16
CA ALA A 46 -10.78 15.56 1.15
C ALA A 46 -10.65 14.04 0.94
N LEU A 47 -11.76 13.34 0.66
CA LEU A 47 -11.77 11.91 0.37
C LEU A 47 -10.99 11.56 -0.91
N GLU A 48 -11.16 12.35 -1.97
CA GLU A 48 -10.41 12.15 -3.23
C GLU A 48 -8.91 12.34 -3.01
N THR A 49 -8.52 13.42 -2.33
CA THR A 49 -7.12 13.69 -2.00
C THR A 49 -6.53 12.58 -1.13
N GLY A 50 -7.29 12.12 -0.12
CA GLY A 50 -6.89 11.00 0.74
C GLY A 50 -6.70 9.70 -0.06
N ALA A 51 -7.63 9.38 -0.96
CA ALA A 51 -7.55 8.19 -1.80
C ALA A 51 -6.28 8.18 -2.67
N GLU A 52 -5.90 9.32 -3.25
CA GLU A 52 -4.68 9.44 -4.05
C GLU A 52 -3.41 9.27 -3.19
N VAL A 53 -3.35 9.88 -2.01
CA VAL A 53 -2.22 9.71 -1.07
C VAL A 53 -2.09 8.25 -0.63
N ILE A 54 -3.19 7.60 -0.27
CA ILE A 54 -3.21 6.17 0.07
C ILE A 54 -2.78 5.30 -1.13
N GLY A 55 -3.16 5.69 -2.35
CA GLY A 55 -2.71 5.05 -3.59
C GLY A 55 -1.19 5.09 -3.75
N GLY A 56 -0.57 6.25 -3.50
CA GLY A 56 0.89 6.39 -3.50
C GLY A 56 1.58 5.56 -2.41
N LEU A 57 1.04 5.59 -1.18
CA LEU A 57 1.59 4.77 -0.08
C LEU A 57 1.50 3.27 -0.38
N ARG A 58 0.38 2.81 -0.94
CA ARG A 58 0.23 1.42 -1.39
C ARG A 58 1.32 1.08 -2.41
N GLN A 59 1.57 1.96 -3.38
CA GLN A 59 2.52 1.70 -4.45
C GLN A 59 3.93 1.50 -3.90
N ALA A 60 4.36 2.26 -2.89
CA ALA A 60 5.66 2.06 -2.24
C ALA A 60 5.85 0.62 -1.69
N PHE A 61 4.80 0.01 -1.12
CA PHE A 61 4.88 -1.38 -0.64
C PHE A 61 4.85 -2.42 -1.78
N VAL A 62 4.20 -2.10 -2.89
CA VAL A 62 4.25 -2.93 -4.11
C VAL A 62 5.66 -2.89 -4.71
N ASP A 63 6.23 -1.69 -4.84
CA ASP A 63 7.57 -1.47 -5.37
C ASP A 63 8.65 -2.19 -4.53
N TYR A 64 8.50 -2.16 -3.20
CA TYR A 64 9.32 -2.94 -2.26
C TYR A 64 9.27 -4.44 -2.59
N ASN A 65 8.07 -5.00 -2.79
CA ASN A 65 7.91 -6.44 -3.04
C ASN A 65 8.39 -6.87 -4.44
N GLU A 66 8.26 -5.99 -5.43
CA GLU A 66 8.74 -6.23 -6.79
C GLU A 66 10.26 -6.09 -6.92
N GLY A 67 10.96 -5.70 -5.84
CA GLY A 67 12.40 -5.43 -5.87
C GLY A 67 12.77 -4.30 -6.82
N SER A 68 11.83 -3.38 -7.05
CA SER A 68 11.95 -2.28 -8.02
C SER A 68 12.53 -1.01 -7.40
N GLU A 69 12.90 -1.05 -6.11
CA GLU A 69 13.58 0.06 -5.43
C GLU A 69 15.07 0.09 -5.82
N GLU A 70 15.57 1.28 -6.21
CA GLU A 70 17.01 1.53 -6.46
C GLU A 70 17.91 1.07 -5.30
N ALA A 71 17.37 0.99 -4.08
CA ALA A 71 18.06 0.53 -2.89
C ALA A 71 18.50 -0.95 -2.93
N TRP A 72 17.96 -1.78 -3.83
CA TRP A 72 18.29 -3.21 -3.96
C TRP A 72 19.33 -3.51 -5.05
N GLN A 73 19.76 -2.51 -5.82
CA GLN A 73 20.85 -2.65 -6.80
C GLN A 73 22.26 -2.35 -6.21
N GLY A 74 22.36 -2.24 -4.88
CA GLY A 74 23.60 -1.97 -4.15
C GLY A 74 24.39 -3.22 -3.76
#